data_AF-A0A3D2X1K0-F1
#
_entry.id   AF-A0A3D2X1K0-F1
#
_cell.length_a   1.000
_cell.length_b   1.000
_cell.length_c   1.000
_cell.angle_alpha   90.00
_cell.angle_beta   90.00
_cell.angle_gamma   90.00
#
_symmetry.space_group_name_H-M   'P 1'
#
loop_
_entity.id
_entity.type
_entity.pdbx_description
1 polymer ?
#
loop_
_entity_poly.entity_id
_entity_poly.type
_entity_poly.pdbx_seq_one_letter_code
_entity_poly.pdbx_strand_id
1 'polypeptide(L)'
;MKRTIFTFLPEKKQLLYEQMARSYRIQERRTEIPWAPFKEKLIESKIVLISVCGAYLKGQKPFTDTEEDHNISFREIDNNFNREDLKIFPIDWEDSEAKEDINVILPVDRLVLLQKEGLIGKINDTFFSFSGANSKPAILSESVKNLVEKIKEAGCHGALIIPCSVKTAETACIIANQIESNQISTSLLTPFYEQALILSPPRCAFINFPFGRILGKAKHVTLHTAILRDTLRRFEKAKVPGEVLSLNFVWSYEKIPNW
;
A
#
# COMPACT_ATOMS: atom_id res chain seq x y z
N MET A 1 9.85 15.07 -16.73
CA MET A 1 9.83 14.60 -15.33
C MET A 1 8.62 13.70 -15.16
N LYS A 2 8.76 12.53 -14.52
CA LYS A 2 7.60 11.65 -14.27
C LYS A 2 6.63 12.34 -13.30
N ARG A 3 5.32 12.15 -13.50
CA ARG A 3 4.24 12.78 -12.73
C ARG A 3 3.03 11.85 -12.69
N THR A 4 2.17 12.03 -11.70
CA THR A 4 0.87 11.35 -11.68
C THR A 4 -0.03 11.95 -12.75
N ILE A 5 -0.75 11.10 -13.48
CA ILE A 5 -1.70 11.53 -14.52
C ILE A 5 -3.10 11.20 -14.03
N PHE A 6 -4.02 12.15 -14.12
CA PHE A 6 -5.37 12.01 -13.56
C PHE A 6 -6.44 11.83 -14.64
N THR A 7 -6.08 11.68 -15.92
CA THR A 7 -7.01 11.69 -17.06
C THR A 7 -8.10 10.60 -17.02
N PHE A 8 -7.87 9.53 -16.25
CA PHE A 8 -8.83 8.46 -16.02
C PHE A 8 -9.90 8.79 -14.95
N LEU A 9 -9.73 9.87 -14.17
CA LEU A 9 -10.65 10.31 -13.12
C LEU A 9 -11.76 11.25 -13.66
N PRO A 10 -12.87 11.42 -12.93
CA PRO A 10 -13.86 12.47 -13.20
C PRO A 10 -13.22 13.87 -13.20
N GLU A 11 -13.67 14.78 -14.07
CA GLU A 11 -13.06 16.11 -14.28
C GLU A 11 -12.85 16.90 -12.97
N LYS A 12 -13.87 16.94 -12.10
CA LYS A 12 -13.77 17.59 -10.77
C LYS A 12 -12.63 17.02 -9.92
N LYS A 13 -12.43 15.69 -9.97
CA LYS A 13 -11.34 15.01 -9.26
C LYS A 13 -9.99 15.30 -9.92
N GLN A 14 -9.92 15.37 -11.25
CA GLN A 14 -8.67 15.71 -11.96
C GLN A 14 -8.13 17.06 -11.47
N LEU A 15 -8.99 18.08 -11.39
CA LEU A 15 -8.57 19.40 -10.94
C LEU A 15 -8.09 19.38 -9.48
N LEU A 16 -8.87 18.73 -8.59
CA LEU A 16 -8.53 18.60 -7.18
C LEU A 16 -7.16 17.93 -6.98
N TYR A 17 -6.94 16.79 -7.63
CA TYR A 17 -5.71 16.02 -7.48
C TYR A 17 -4.52 16.67 -8.17
N GLU A 18 -4.71 17.39 -9.28
CA GLU A 18 -3.65 18.17 -9.90
C GLU A 18 -3.26 19.39 -9.03
N GLN A 19 -4.21 20.05 -8.38
CA GLN A 19 -3.90 21.13 -7.42
C GLN A 19 -3.05 20.62 -6.25
N MET A 20 -3.42 19.48 -5.68
CA MET A 20 -2.64 18.86 -4.62
C MET A 20 -1.29 18.32 -5.10
N ALA A 21 -1.20 17.76 -6.31
CA ALA A 21 0.09 17.36 -6.88
C ALA A 21 1.02 18.58 -6.98
N ARG A 22 0.50 19.75 -7.39
CA ARG A 22 1.26 21.00 -7.39
C ARG A 22 1.72 21.44 -6.00
N SER A 23 0.91 21.26 -4.97
CA SER A 23 1.32 21.60 -3.60
C SER A 23 2.46 20.71 -3.08
N TYR A 24 2.55 19.44 -3.52
CA TYR A 24 3.72 18.59 -3.20
C TYR A 24 4.95 18.94 -4.04
N ARG A 25 4.81 19.34 -5.31
CA ARG A 25 5.95 19.67 -6.19
C ARG A 25 6.81 20.84 -5.70
N ILE A 26 6.26 21.71 -4.85
CA ILE A 26 6.97 22.87 -4.28
C ILE A 26 7.57 22.59 -2.89
N GLN A 27 7.31 21.41 -2.32
CA GLN A 27 7.86 21.03 -1.02
C GLN A 27 9.28 20.49 -1.16
N GLU A 28 10.04 20.62 -0.08
CA GLU A 28 11.35 19.97 0.01
C GLU A 28 11.19 18.49 0.30
N ARG A 29 12.09 17.69 -0.29
CA ARG A 29 12.10 16.25 -0.03
C ARG A 29 12.65 15.98 1.36
N ARG A 30 12.07 14.98 2.03
CA ARG A 30 12.69 14.37 3.20
C ARG A 30 14.11 13.88 2.86
N THR A 31 15.08 14.32 3.66
CA THR A 31 16.50 14.01 3.50
C THR A 31 16.96 12.80 4.34
N GLU A 32 16.44 12.67 5.56
CA GLU A 32 16.75 11.56 6.46
C GLU A 32 15.82 10.37 6.20
N ILE A 33 16.31 9.41 5.41
CA ILE A 33 15.53 8.24 5.00
C ILE A 33 16.05 7.01 5.75
N PRO A 34 15.24 6.39 6.64
CA PRO A 34 15.63 5.16 7.29
C PRO A 34 15.83 4.04 6.26
N TRP A 35 16.83 3.19 6.48
CA TRP A 35 17.17 2.12 5.55
C TRP A 35 17.60 0.88 6.31
N ALA A 36 16.69 -0.07 6.46
CA ALA A 36 16.96 -1.42 6.91
C ALA A 36 17.40 -2.25 5.70
N PRO A 37 18.58 -2.88 5.69
CA PRO A 37 18.99 -3.76 4.59
C PRO A 37 18.09 -5.00 4.49
N PHE A 38 17.70 -5.36 3.27
CA PHE A 38 17.06 -6.65 2.99
C PHE A 38 18.17 -7.66 2.66
N LYS A 39 18.49 -8.54 3.61
CA LYS A 39 19.68 -9.41 3.54
C LYS A 39 19.41 -10.75 2.85
N GLU A 40 18.19 -11.24 2.95
CA GLU A 40 17.78 -12.54 2.42
C GLU A 40 17.37 -12.42 0.94
N LYS A 41 17.27 -13.56 0.25
CA LYS A 41 16.56 -13.61 -1.04
C LYS A 41 15.06 -13.67 -0.79
N LEU A 42 14.26 -13.13 -1.71
CA LEU A 42 12.80 -13.17 -1.60
C LEU A 42 12.28 -14.61 -1.47
N ILE A 43 12.83 -15.55 -2.24
CA ILE A 43 12.48 -16.97 -2.21
C ILE A 43 12.79 -17.66 -0.87
N GLU A 44 13.67 -17.09 -0.05
CA GLU A 44 14.01 -17.57 1.29
C GLU A 44 13.29 -16.76 2.39
N SER A 45 12.57 -15.70 2.00
CA SER A 45 11.99 -14.73 2.92
C SER A 45 10.54 -14.99 3.25
N LYS A 46 10.17 -14.67 4.49
CA LYS A 46 8.79 -14.51 4.95
C LYS A 46 8.37 -13.04 4.86
N ILE A 47 7.32 -12.72 4.11
CA ILE A 47 6.85 -11.35 3.86
C ILE A 47 5.45 -11.14 4.44
N VAL A 48 5.25 -10.03 5.16
CA VAL A 48 3.93 -9.60 5.64
C VAL A 48 3.28 -8.61 4.66
N LEU A 49 1.97 -8.71 4.47
CA LEU A 49 1.18 -7.72 3.73
C LEU A 49 0.55 -6.72 4.72
N ILE A 50 0.70 -5.44 4.40
CA ILE A 50 0.01 -4.32 5.04
C ILE A 50 -0.82 -3.62 3.97
N SER A 51 -2.14 -3.69 4.07
CA SER A 51 -3.03 -2.86 3.25
C SER A 51 -3.39 -1.59 4.00
N VAL A 52 -3.43 -0.45 3.31
CA VAL A 52 -3.82 0.84 3.88
C VAL A 52 -5.18 1.28 3.29
N CYS A 53 -6.02 0.32 2.88
CA CYS A 53 -7.26 0.56 2.16
C CYS A 53 -8.54 0.39 2.99
N GLY A 54 -8.43 0.26 4.31
CA GLY A 54 -9.59 0.21 5.19
C GLY A 54 -10.37 -1.09 5.11
N ALA A 55 -9.70 -2.23 4.85
CA ALA A 55 -10.33 -3.55 4.92
C ALA A 55 -10.45 -4.02 6.38
N TYR A 56 -11.55 -4.66 6.76
CA TYR A 56 -11.75 -5.22 8.10
C TYR A 56 -12.74 -6.38 8.06
N LEU A 57 -12.68 -7.27 9.03
CA LEU A 57 -13.62 -8.39 9.15
C LEU A 57 -14.86 -8.01 9.96
N LYS A 58 -15.99 -8.62 9.65
CA LYS A 58 -17.20 -8.59 10.47
C LYS A 58 -16.86 -9.06 11.89
N GLY A 59 -17.30 -8.31 12.89
CA GLY A 59 -16.97 -8.55 14.30
C GLY A 59 -15.77 -7.74 14.80
N GLN A 60 -14.92 -7.22 13.91
CA GLN A 60 -13.92 -6.22 14.28
C GLN A 60 -14.56 -4.83 14.40
N LYS A 61 -13.89 -3.93 15.12
CA LYS A 61 -14.32 -2.53 15.19
C LYS A 61 -14.23 -1.93 13.78
N PRO A 62 -15.33 -1.44 13.18
CA PRO A 62 -15.31 -0.90 11.84
C PRO A 62 -14.42 0.33 11.76
N PHE A 63 -13.96 0.66 10.56
CA PHE A 63 -13.46 2.00 10.27
C PHE A 63 -14.64 2.94 9.98
N THR A 64 -14.50 4.20 10.34
CA THR A 64 -15.52 5.24 10.18
C THR A 64 -14.92 6.55 9.66
N ASP A 65 -15.78 7.49 9.31
CA ASP A 65 -15.43 8.86 8.93
C ASP A 65 -15.17 9.78 10.13
N THR A 66 -15.28 9.26 11.35
CA THR A 66 -15.05 10.02 12.59
C THR A 66 -13.56 10.11 12.93
N GLU A 67 -13.15 11.17 13.62
CA GLU A 67 -11.75 11.36 14.08
C GLU A 67 -11.44 10.58 15.37
N GLU A 68 -11.86 9.33 15.42
CA GLU A 68 -11.61 8.44 16.55
C GLU A 68 -10.29 7.70 16.43
N ASP A 69 -9.64 7.45 17.57
CA ASP A 69 -8.31 6.82 17.63
C ASP A 69 -8.28 5.42 17.01
N HIS A 70 -9.40 4.71 17.08
CA HIS A 70 -9.54 3.37 16.51
C HIS A 70 -9.45 3.33 14.97
N ASN A 71 -9.62 4.48 14.29
CA ASN A 71 -9.42 4.58 12.85
C ASN A 71 -7.95 4.62 12.46
N ILE A 72 -7.08 5.02 13.39
CA ILE A 72 -5.63 5.14 13.21
C ILE A 72 -4.92 3.82 13.56
N SER A 73 -5.57 2.94 14.32
CA SER A 73 -5.06 1.60 14.60
C SER A 73 -5.34 0.60 13.48
N PHE A 74 -4.51 -0.44 13.38
CA PHE A 74 -4.70 -1.50 12.39
C PHE A 74 -5.76 -2.53 12.80
N ARG A 75 -6.17 -3.35 11.84
CA ARG A 75 -6.88 -4.62 12.03
C ARG A 75 -6.01 -5.78 11.58
N GLU A 76 -6.12 -6.89 12.29
CA GLU A 76 -5.44 -8.15 11.96
C GLU A 76 -6.40 -9.03 11.16
N ILE A 77 -5.97 -9.58 10.03
CA ILE A 77 -6.80 -10.39 9.15
C ILE A 77 -6.03 -11.66 8.80
N ASP A 78 -6.48 -12.81 9.31
CA ASP A 78 -5.86 -14.11 9.00
C ASP A 78 -6.12 -14.52 7.56
N ASN A 79 -5.13 -15.11 6.88
CA ASN A 79 -5.19 -15.43 5.46
C ASN A 79 -6.35 -16.37 5.07
N ASN A 80 -6.84 -17.15 6.02
CA ASN A 80 -7.97 -18.07 5.90
C ASN A 80 -9.33 -17.42 6.29
N PHE A 81 -9.41 -16.09 6.33
CA PHE A 81 -10.66 -15.38 6.63
C PHE A 81 -11.80 -15.76 5.66
N ASN A 82 -13.03 -15.81 6.14
CA ASN A 82 -14.18 -15.93 5.26
C ASN A 82 -14.35 -14.64 4.44
N ARG A 83 -14.31 -14.76 3.12
CA ARG A 83 -14.37 -13.61 2.20
C ARG A 83 -15.68 -12.84 2.32
N GLU A 84 -16.77 -13.52 2.69
CA GLU A 84 -18.08 -12.89 2.92
C GLU A 84 -18.11 -11.98 4.17
N ASP A 85 -17.21 -12.21 5.13
CA ASP A 85 -17.10 -11.38 6.33
C ASP A 85 -16.23 -10.14 6.10
N LEU A 86 -15.54 -10.05 4.97
CA LEU A 86 -14.68 -8.92 4.66
C LEU A 86 -15.51 -7.69 4.25
N LYS A 87 -15.22 -6.57 4.90
CA LYS A 87 -15.77 -5.26 4.61
C LYS A 87 -14.65 -4.28 4.28
N ILE A 88 -15.01 -3.20 3.59
CA ILE A 88 -14.11 -2.11 3.24
C ILE A 88 -14.72 -0.78 3.65
N PHE A 89 -13.86 0.17 4.03
CA PHE A 89 -14.21 1.55 4.30
C PHE A 89 -13.39 2.49 3.38
N PRO A 90 -13.97 2.93 2.25
CA PRO A 90 -13.29 3.83 1.33
C PRO A 90 -13.26 5.28 1.85
N ILE A 91 -12.10 5.78 2.27
CA ILE A 91 -11.97 7.14 2.83
C ILE A 91 -11.96 8.26 1.77
N ASP A 92 -11.38 8.00 0.60
CA ASP A 92 -11.20 8.96 -0.50
C ASP A 92 -10.99 8.26 -1.85
N TRP A 93 -11.65 7.12 -2.07
CA TRP A 93 -11.55 6.34 -3.30
C TRP A 93 -12.86 5.58 -3.58
N GLU A 94 -13.00 5.11 -4.82
CA GLU A 94 -14.20 4.43 -5.31
C GLU A 94 -13.97 2.92 -5.41
N ASP A 95 -14.93 2.13 -4.94
CA ASP A 95 -14.71 0.76 -4.52
C ASP A 95 -15.34 -0.34 -5.40
N SER A 96 -15.93 0.00 -6.55
CA SER A 96 -16.56 -0.97 -7.46
C SER A 96 -15.66 -2.15 -7.83
N GLU A 97 -14.41 -1.91 -8.23
CA GLU A 97 -13.48 -2.99 -8.57
C GLU A 97 -13.08 -3.82 -7.34
N ALA A 98 -12.95 -3.19 -6.16
CA ALA A 98 -12.63 -3.89 -4.92
C ALA A 98 -13.80 -4.76 -4.42
N LYS A 99 -15.05 -4.34 -4.69
CA LYS A 99 -16.26 -5.14 -4.44
C LYS A 99 -16.34 -6.37 -5.35
N GLU A 100 -15.84 -6.26 -6.59
CA GLU A 100 -15.79 -7.40 -7.52
C GLU A 100 -14.61 -8.34 -7.27
N ASP A 101 -13.43 -7.81 -6.95
CA ASP A 101 -12.23 -8.55 -6.62
C ASP A 101 -11.38 -7.76 -5.61
N ILE A 102 -11.42 -8.18 -4.34
CA ILE A 102 -10.65 -7.54 -3.28
C ILE A 102 -9.14 -7.56 -3.56
N ASN A 103 -8.64 -8.48 -4.40
CA ASN A 103 -7.23 -8.55 -4.75
C ASN A 103 -6.73 -7.30 -5.50
N VAL A 104 -7.61 -6.37 -5.86
CA VAL A 104 -7.23 -5.06 -6.39
C VAL A 104 -6.54 -4.19 -5.31
N ILE A 105 -6.87 -4.37 -4.02
CA ILE A 105 -6.34 -3.57 -2.89
C ILE A 105 -5.76 -4.41 -1.73
N LEU A 106 -6.17 -5.67 -1.60
CA LEU A 106 -5.74 -6.63 -0.59
C LEU A 106 -5.40 -7.97 -1.28
N PRO A 107 -4.23 -8.06 -1.93
CA PRO A 107 -3.91 -9.11 -2.92
C PRO A 107 -3.49 -10.46 -2.32
N VAL A 108 -4.22 -10.96 -1.32
CA VAL A 108 -3.88 -12.20 -0.62
C VAL A 108 -3.73 -13.37 -1.58
N ASP A 109 -4.71 -13.58 -2.47
CA ASP A 109 -4.71 -14.73 -3.36
C ASP A 109 -3.58 -14.61 -4.40
N ARG A 110 -3.26 -13.38 -4.82
CA ARG A 110 -2.16 -13.12 -5.77
C ARG A 110 -0.80 -13.35 -5.13
N LEU A 111 -0.64 -13.01 -3.86
CA LEU A 111 0.59 -13.31 -3.11
C LEU A 111 0.77 -14.82 -2.88
N VAL A 112 -0.33 -15.57 -2.63
CA VAL A 112 -0.28 -17.03 -2.57
C VAL A 112 0.16 -17.63 -3.91
N LEU A 113 -0.29 -17.09 -5.05
CA LEU A 113 0.19 -17.51 -6.37
C LEU A 113 1.70 -17.24 -6.53
N LEU A 114 2.16 -16.05 -6.17
CA LEU A 114 3.59 -15.69 -6.26
C LEU A 114 4.48 -16.54 -5.34
N GLN A 115 3.96 -16.97 -4.18
CA GLN A 115 4.63 -17.95 -3.33
C GLN A 115 4.74 -19.32 -4.03
N LYS A 116 3.65 -19.81 -4.63
CA LYS A 116 3.66 -21.08 -5.39
C LYS A 116 4.60 -21.05 -6.60
N GLU A 117 4.76 -19.90 -7.23
CA GLU A 117 5.71 -19.67 -8.32
C GLU A 117 7.18 -19.58 -7.85
N GLY A 118 7.44 -19.60 -6.53
CA GLY A 118 8.78 -19.50 -5.98
C GLY A 118 9.37 -18.08 -6.04
N LEU A 119 8.55 -17.04 -6.20
CA LEU A 119 9.04 -15.66 -6.10
C LEU A 119 9.38 -15.31 -4.65
N ILE A 120 8.55 -15.75 -3.71
CA ILE A 120 8.65 -15.47 -2.27
C ILE A 120 8.64 -16.80 -1.51
N GLY A 121 9.42 -16.92 -0.45
CA GLY A 121 9.45 -18.13 0.37
C GLY A 121 8.13 -18.39 1.10
N LYS A 122 7.68 -17.42 1.89
CA LYS A 122 6.40 -17.50 2.61
C LYS A 122 5.70 -16.14 2.72
N ILE A 123 4.39 -16.14 2.62
CA ILE A 123 3.54 -15.01 3.02
C ILE A 123 3.08 -15.22 4.47
N ASN A 124 3.11 -14.15 5.28
CA ASN A 124 2.65 -14.23 6.66
C ASN A 124 1.19 -14.65 6.73
N ASP A 125 0.84 -15.42 7.77
CA ASP A 125 -0.50 -15.96 7.93
C ASP A 125 -1.51 -14.88 8.35
N THR A 126 -1.04 -13.79 8.96
CA THR A 126 -1.87 -12.63 9.34
C THR A 126 -1.43 -11.39 8.55
N PHE A 127 -2.40 -10.65 8.04
CA PHE A 127 -2.22 -9.37 7.37
C PHE A 127 -2.69 -8.23 8.23
N PHE A 128 -2.16 -7.04 7.96
CA PHE A 128 -2.52 -5.85 8.71
C PHE A 128 -3.23 -4.85 7.81
N SER A 129 -4.30 -4.25 8.30
CA SER A 129 -5.11 -3.31 7.54
C SER A 129 -5.27 -1.99 8.29
N PHE A 130 -4.92 -0.89 7.63
CA PHE A 130 -5.16 0.48 8.10
C PHE A 130 -6.18 1.17 7.19
N SER A 131 -6.86 2.20 7.69
CA SER A 131 -7.82 3.01 6.91
C SER A 131 -7.21 4.18 6.14
N GLY A 132 -5.94 4.51 6.43
CA GLY A 132 -5.31 5.73 5.93
C GLY A 132 -5.56 6.98 6.79
N ALA A 133 -6.13 6.83 7.99
CA ALA A 133 -6.21 7.91 8.97
C ALA A 133 -4.87 8.13 9.67
N ASN A 134 -4.36 9.36 9.63
CA ASN A 134 -3.06 9.75 10.21
C ASN A 134 -3.10 11.11 10.95
N SER A 135 -4.29 11.64 11.26
CA SER A 135 -4.48 12.97 11.88
C SER A 135 -3.89 13.10 13.30
N LYS A 136 -3.60 11.97 13.96
CA LYS A 136 -2.96 11.92 15.29
C LYS A 136 -1.63 11.15 15.19
N PRO A 137 -0.50 11.82 14.87
CA PRO A 137 0.78 11.16 14.61
C PRO A 137 1.31 10.31 15.77
N ALA A 138 1.05 10.71 17.03
CA ALA A 138 1.46 9.94 18.21
C ALA A 138 0.78 8.57 18.25
N ILE A 139 -0.53 8.51 17.97
CA ILE A 139 -1.33 7.28 17.96
C ILE A 139 -0.92 6.39 16.79
N LEU A 140 -0.68 6.98 15.61
CA LEU A 140 -0.16 6.23 14.47
C LEU A 140 1.20 5.61 14.79
N SER A 141 2.09 6.38 15.42
CA SER A 141 3.43 5.90 15.81
C SER A 141 3.37 4.77 16.82
N GLU A 142 2.48 4.86 17.81
CA GLU A 142 2.24 3.77 18.76
C GLU A 142 1.66 2.53 18.06
N SER A 143 0.68 2.72 17.16
CA SER A 143 0.12 1.63 16.38
C SER A 143 1.17 0.96 15.49
N VAL A 144 2.07 1.72 14.87
CA VAL A 144 3.15 1.16 14.04
C VAL A 144 4.20 0.46 14.90
N LYS A 145 4.50 0.96 16.11
CA LYS A 145 5.36 0.25 17.06
C LYS A 145 4.79 -1.12 17.44
N ASN A 146 3.49 -1.17 17.76
CA ASN A 146 2.80 -2.44 18.06
C ASN A 146 2.79 -3.39 16.86
N LEU A 147 2.63 -2.85 15.65
CA LEU A 147 2.73 -3.62 14.40
C LEU A 147 4.13 -4.21 14.21
N VAL A 148 5.19 -3.41 14.40
CA VAL A 148 6.58 -3.84 14.27
C VAL A 148 6.89 -5.03 15.18
N GLU A 149 6.44 -5.00 16.43
CA GLU A 149 6.67 -6.11 17.37
C GLU A 149 5.99 -7.39 16.87
N LYS A 150 4.74 -7.31 16.40
CA LYS A 150 4.06 -8.45 15.77
C LYS A 150 4.77 -8.99 14.52
N ILE A 151 5.33 -8.11 13.69
CA ILE A 151 6.10 -8.51 12.50
C ILE A 151 7.38 -9.27 12.90
N LYS A 152 8.08 -8.81 13.94
CA LYS A 152 9.26 -9.48 14.50
C LYS A 152 8.92 -10.83 15.13
N GLU A 153 7.88 -10.88 15.96
CA GLU A 153 7.38 -12.11 16.59
C GLU A 153 6.99 -13.16 15.54
N ALA A 154 6.39 -12.71 14.43
CA ALA A 154 6.04 -13.57 13.31
C ALA A 154 7.26 -14.01 12.46
N GLY A 155 8.47 -13.52 12.73
CA GLY A 155 9.67 -13.84 11.96
C GLY A 155 9.61 -13.37 10.51
N CYS A 156 8.94 -12.25 10.24
CA CYS A 156 8.87 -11.68 8.90
C CYS A 156 10.14 -10.88 8.58
N HIS A 157 10.67 -11.06 7.38
CA HIS A 157 11.91 -10.41 6.90
C HIS A 157 11.63 -9.06 6.23
N GLY A 158 10.40 -8.84 5.76
CA GLY A 158 10.00 -7.57 5.18
C GLY A 158 8.49 -7.39 5.09
N ALA A 159 8.07 -6.14 4.88
CA ALA A 159 6.67 -5.73 4.79
C ALA A 159 6.32 -5.12 3.42
N LEU A 160 5.40 -5.75 2.71
CA LEU A 160 4.79 -5.20 1.50
C LEU A 160 3.62 -4.29 1.88
N ILE A 161 3.63 -3.04 1.41
CA ILE A 161 2.62 -2.04 1.77
C ILE A 161 1.82 -1.63 0.52
N ILE A 162 0.50 -1.74 0.60
CA ILE A 162 -0.45 -1.46 -0.49
C ILE A 162 -1.50 -0.42 -0.03
N PRO A 163 -1.34 0.86 -0.37
CA PRO A 163 -2.38 1.88 -0.34
C PRO A 163 -3.26 1.78 -1.60
N CYS A 164 -4.25 2.66 -1.75
CA CYS A 164 -5.13 2.68 -2.93
C CYS A 164 -5.59 4.08 -3.35
N SER A 165 -5.15 5.13 -2.67
CA SER A 165 -5.62 6.50 -2.86
C SER A 165 -4.57 7.48 -2.35
N VAL A 166 -4.91 8.76 -2.33
CA VAL A 166 -4.03 9.84 -1.87
C VAL A 166 -3.81 9.77 -0.37
N LYS A 167 -4.88 9.77 0.44
CA LYS A 167 -4.76 9.76 1.90
C LYS A 167 -4.09 8.48 2.39
N THR A 168 -4.41 7.37 1.75
CA THR A 168 -3.84 6.07 2.08
C THR A 168 -2.37 5.98 1.67
N ALA A 169 -1.96 6.58 0.54
CA ALA A 169 -0.56 6.62 0.09
C ALA A 169 0.34 7.47 1.01
N GLU A 170 -0.16 8.62 1.46
CA GLU A 170 0.55 9.44 2.45
C GLU A 170 0.78 8.67 3.75
N THR A 171 -0.27 8.05 4.30
CA THR A 171 -0.18 7.19 5.49
C THR A 171 0.78 6.02 5.27
N ALA A 172 0.73 5.37 4.10
CA ALA A 172 1.62 4.27 3.76
C ALA A 172 3.10 4.70 3.72
N CYS A 173 3.41 5.90 3.24
CA CYS A 173 4.77 6.44 3.28
C CYS A 173 5.25 6.66 4.72
N ILE A 174 4.40 7.16 5.60
CA ILE A 174 4.72 7.36 7.02
C ILE A 174 4.99 6.00 7.69
N ILE A 175 4.09 5.03 7.49
CA ILE A 175 4.22 3.67 8.03
C ILE A 175 5.52 3.01 7.53
N ALA A 176 5.81 3.09 6.23
CA ALA A 176 7.02 2.51 5.63
C ALA A 176 8.29 3.04 6.29
N ASN A 177 8.40 4.36 6.45
CA ASN A 177 9.53 5.00 7.12
C ASN A 177 9.65 4.53 8.58
N GLN A 178 8.54 4.49 9.34
CA GLN A 178 8.56 4.09 10.74
C GLN A 178 8.93 2.60 10.93
N ILE A 179 8.47 1.72 10.04
CA ILE A 179 8.85 0.29 10.06
C ILE A 179 10.35 0.12 9.78
N GLU A 180 10.90 0.84 8.79
CA GLU A 180 12.33 0.76 8.47
C GLU A 180 13.23 1.34 9.56
N SER A 181 12.79 2.38 10.27
CA SER A 181 13.50 2.87 11.47
C SER A 181 13.62 1.78 12.55
N ASN A 182 12.73 0.79 12.54
CA ASN A 182 12.74 -0.36 13.45
C ASN A 182 13.40 -1.61 12.86
N GLN A 183 14.27 -1.44 11.85
CA GLN A 183 15.10 -2.50 11.26
C GLN A 183 14.33 -3.59 10.50
N ILE A 184 13.14 -3.27 9.97
CA ILE A 184 12.38 -4.17 9.09
C ILE A 184 12.31 -3.52 7.71
N SER A 185 12.75 -4.24 6.69
CA SER A 185 12.68 -3.72 5.31
C SER A 185 11.23 -3.58 4.86
N THR A 186 10.91 -2.55 4.10
CA THR A 186 9.59 -2.35 3.48
C THR A 186 9.69 -2.27 1.97
N SER A 187 8.61 -2.62 1.27
CA SER A 187 8.41 -2.29 -0.15
C SER A 187 7.01 -1.70 -0.33
N LEU A 188 6.94 -0.47 -0.80
CA LEU A 188 5.69 0.27 -0.99
C LEU A 188 5.32 0.39 -2.47
N LEU A 189 4.09 0.03 -2.83
CA LEU A 189 3.48 0.44 -4.10
C LEU A 189 2.68 1.73 -3.89
N THR A 190 2.98 2.82 -4.60
CA THR A 190 2.24 4.08 -4.48
C THR A 190 1.49 4.42 -5.77
N PRO A 191 0.24 4.90 -5.68
CA PRO A 191 -0.50 5.46 -6.83
C PRO A 191 -0.22 6.95 -7.03
N PHE A 192 0.56 7.61 -6.15
CA PHE A 192 0.79 9.05 -6.19
C PHE A 192 2.28 9.39 -6.09
N TYR A 193 2.86 9.75 -7.23
CA TYR A 193 4.29 9.96 -7.39
C TYR A 193 4.82 11.15 -6.59
N GLU A 194 4.12 12.28 -6.65
CA GLU A 194 4.53 13.53 -5.99
C GLU A 194 4.64 13.36 -4.48
N GLN A 195 3.67 12.68 -3.85
CA GLN A 195 3.73 12.36 -2.41
C GLN A 195 4.94 11.50 -2.07
N ALA A 196 5.19 10.44 -2.83
CA ALA A 196 6.31 9.55 -2.58
C ALA A 196 7.66 10.25 -2.77
N LEU A 197 7.77 11.20 -3.70
CA LEU A 197 8.99 12.00 -3.83
C LEU A 197 9.28 12.87 -2.61
N ILE A 198 8.24 13.42 -1.96
CA ILE A 198 8.40 14.31 -0.81
C ILE A 198 8.63 13.50 0.47
N LEU A 199 7.85 12.44 0.68
CA LEU A 199 7.92 11.61 1.88
C LEU A 199 9.04 10.57 1.86
N SER A 200 9.69 10.41 0.71
CA SER A 200 10.86 9.55 0.48
C SER A 200 10.76 8.16 1.16
N PRO A 201 9.71 7.36 0.89
CA PRO A 201 9.60 6.02 1.46
C PRO A 201 10.82 5.17 1.04
N PRO A 202 11.37 4.32 1.93
CA PRO A 202 12.70 3.74 1.72
C PRO A 202 12.84 2.95 0.42
N ARG A 203 11.94 2.02 0.14
CA ARG A 203 11.84 1.31 -1.15
C ARG A 203 10.45 1.48 -1.73
N CYS A 204 10.37 2.09 -2.91
CA CYS A 204 9.10 2.43 -3.50
C CYS A 204 9.02 2.06 -4.98
N ALA A 205 7.85 1.55 -5.37
CA ALA A 205 7.39 1.41 -6.73
C ALA A 205 6.19 2.35 -6.95
N PHE A 206 6.16 3.07 -8.06
CA PHE A 206 5.04 3.93 -8.45
C PHE A 206 4.28 3.30 -9.61
N ILE A 207 2.95 3.28 -9.49
CA ILE A 207 2.04 2.90 -10.57
C ILE A 207 1.03 4.00 -10.82
N ASN A 208 0.82 4.35 -12.09
CA ASN A 208 -0.06 5.45 -12.46
C ASN A 208 -1.46 4.93 -12.84
N PHE A 209 -2.12 4.28 -11.89
CA PHE A 209 -3.46 3.73 -12.03
C PHE A 209 -4.49 4.57 -11.25
N PRO A 210 -5.79 4.48 -11.57
CA PRO A 210 -6.81 5.16 -10.81
C PRO A 210 -6.84 4.76 -9.34
N PHE A 211 -7.24 5.69 -8.48
CA PHE A 211 -7.46 5.38 -7.07
C PHE A 211 -8.56 4.33 -6.92
N GLY A 212 -8.38 3.42 -5.96
CA GLY A 212 -9.17 2.20 -5.78
C GLY A 212 -8.75 1.03 -6.68
N ARG A 213 -7.80 1.24 -7.61
CA ARG A 213 -7.45 0.28 -8.67
C ARG A 213 -5.94 0.04 -8.77
N ILE A 214 -5.23 0.08 -7.65
CA ILE A 214 -3.76 0.12 -7.64
C ILE A 214 -3.10 -1.11 -8.27
N LEU A 215 -3.78 -2.27 -8.27
CA LEU A 215 -3.30 -3.49 -8.94
C LEU A 215 -3.98 -3.78 -10.28
N GLY A 216 -4.88 -2.92 -10.74
CA GLY A 216 -5.56 -3.06 -12.02
C GLY A 216 -7.08 -3.25 -11.90
N LYS A 217 -7.68 -3.75 -12.98
CA LYS A 217 -9.10 -4.08 -13.07
C LYS A 217 -9.39 -5.42 -12.37
N ALA A 218 -10.55 -5.53 -11.74
CA ALA A 218 -10.99 -6.73 -11.05
C ALA A 218 -10.83 -7.99 -11.92
N LYS A 219 -10.47 -9.10 -11.27
CA LYS A 219 -10.30 -10.42 -11.89
C LYS A 219 -9.15 -10.50 -12.91
N HIS A 220 -8.36 -9.43 -13.12
CA HIS A 220 -7.21 -9.46 -14.02
C HIS A 220 -5.95 -10.04 -13.34
N VAL A 221 -6.01 -11.34 -13.01
CA VAL A 221 -4.98 -12.08 -12.24
C VAL A 221 -3.56 -11.80 -12.70
N THR A 222 -3.29 -11.87 -14.00
CA THR A 222 -1.95 -11.68 -14.59
C THR A 222 -1.39 -10.27 -14.37
N LEU A 223 -2.25 -9.25 -14.35
CA LEU A 223 -1.83 -7.86 -14.16
C LEU A 223 -1.52 -7.62 -12.68
N HIS A 224 -2.40 -8.11 -11.79
CA HIS A 224 -2.18 -8.01 -10.34
C HIS A 224 -0.86 -8.67 -9.96
N THR A 225 -0.61 -9.90 -10.42
CA THR A 225 0.63 -10.63 -10.10
C THR A 225 1.86 -9.98 -10.72
N ALA A 226 1.77 -9.42 -11.94
CA ALA A 226 2.89 -8.72 -12.56
C ALA A 226 3.30 -7.46 -11.77
N ILE A 227 2.33 -6.63 -11.37
CA ILE A 227 2.58 -5.42 -10.58
C ILE A 227 3.17 -5.79 -9.21
N LEU A 228 2.59 -6.79 -8.53
CA LEU A 228 3.10 -7.26 -7.24
C LEU A 228 4.52 -7.81 -7.35
N ARG A 229 4.81 -8.58 -8.40
CA ARG A 229 6.14 -9.12 -8.65
C ARG A 229 7.19 -8.02 -8.76
N ASP A 230 6.91 -6.98 -9.54
CA ASP A 230 7.85 -5.87 -9.70
C ASP A 230 7.96 -4.99 -8.44
N THR A 231 6.88 -4.91 -7.66
CA THR A 231 6.90 -4.25 -6.34
C THR A 231 7.74 -5.03 -5.34
N LEU A 232 7.56 -6.35 -5.25
CA LEU A 232 8.32 -7.21 -4.34
C LEU A 232 9.81 -7.21 -4.68
N ARG A 233 10.16 -7.21 -5.97
CA ARG A 233 11.55 -7.13 -6.43
C ARG A 233 12.30 -5.87 -5.94
N ARG A 234 11.60 -4.85 -5.44
CA ARG A 234 12.25 -3.70 -4.81
C ARG A 234 13.05 -4.09 -3.56
N PHE A 235 12.64 -5.13 -2.83
CA PHE A 235 13.40 -5.63 -1.69
C PHE A 235 14.87 -5.93 -2.05
N GLU A 236 15.09 -6.63 -3.16
CA GLU A 236 16.42 -7.03 -3.63
C GLU A 236 17.09 -5.99 -4.55
N LYS A 237 16.30 -5.23 -5.33
CA LYS A 237 16.83 -4.37 -6.40
C LYS A 237 17.00 -2.90 -6.00
N ALA A 238 16.35 -2.42 -4.95
CA ALA A 238 16.50 -1.03 -4.52
C ALA A 238 17.91 -0.81 -3.95
N LYS A 239 18.63 0.17 -4.50
CA LYS A 239 20.01 0.49 -4.11
C LYS A 239 20.15 1.81 -3.35
N VAL A 240 19.19 2.71 -3.54
CA VAL A 240 19.23 4.06 -2.99
C VAL A 240 17.93 4.29 -2.19
N PRO A 241 18.03 4.67 -0.90
CA PRO A 241 16.87 5.03 -0.10
C PRO A 241 16.07 6.17 -0.77
N GLY A 242 14.74 6.06 -0.76
CA GLY A 242 13.84 7.08 -1.35
C GLY A 242 13.75 7.04 -2.87
N GLU A 243 14.38 6.07 -3.54
CA GLU A 243 14.19 5.88 -4.98
C GLU A 243 12.75 5.42 -5.27
N VAL A 244 12.05 6.21 -6.09
CA VAL A 244 10.70 5.88 -6.58
C VAL A 244 10.81 5.26 -7.98
N LEU A 245 10.75 3.93 -8.06
CA LEU A 245 10.77 3.22 -9.34
C LEU A 245 9.38 3.27 -9.99
N SER A 246 9.23 3.95 -11.12
CA SER A 246 7.96 3.87 -11.87
C SER A 246 7.87 2.57 -12.65
N LEU A 247 6.79 1.83 -12.43
CA LEU A 247 6.48 0.61 -13.15
C LEU A 247 5.93 0.94 -14.55
N ASN A 248 6.22 0.07 -15.52
CA ASN A 248 5.84 0.28 -16.93
C ASN A 248 4.47 -0.33 -17.27
N PHE A 249 3.51 -0.25 -16.34
CA PHE A 249 2.13 -0.68 -16.58
C PHE A 249 1.28 0.52 -16.96
N VAL A 250 0.40 0.35 -17.95
CA VAL A 250 -0.47 1.40 -18.47
C VAL A 250 -1.92 1.05 -18.17
N TRP A 251 -2.66 2.01 -17.62
CA TRP A 251 -4.11 1.89 -17.49
C TRP A 251 -4.75 2.03 -18.87
N SER A 252 -5.23 0.93 -19.43
CA SER A 252 -5.83 0.86 -20.78
C SER A 252 -7.34 0.60 -20.77
N TYR A 253 -7.99 0.78 -19.61
CA TYR A 253 -9.43 0.59 -19.46
C TYR A 253 -10.17 1.93 -19.54
N GLU A 254 -11.50 1.85 -19.55
CA GLU A 254 -12.38 3.02 -19.59
C GLU A 254 -12.15 3.98 -18.41
N LYS A 255 -12.71 5.18 -18.53
CA LYS A 255 -12.76 6.14 -17.42
C LYS A 255 -13.48 5.50 -16.24
N ILE A 256 -13.01 5.83 -15.03
CA ILE A 256 -13.69 5.34 -13.83
C ILE A 256 -15.06 6.02 -13.65
N PRO A 257 -16.00 5.41 -12.92
CA PRO A 257 -17.29 6.01 -12.62
C PRO A 257 -17.16 7.39 -11.94
N ASN A 258 -18.22 8.20 -12.00
CA ASN A 258 -18.28 9.44 -11.23
C ASN A 258 -18.54 9.13 -9.74
N TRP A 259 -17.79 9.80 -8.85
CA TRP A 259 -17.85 9.69 -7.39
C TRP A 259 -17.26 10.94 -6.72
#